data_AF-A0A2E8B8W0-F1
#
_entry.id   AF-A0A2E8B8W0-F1
#
_cell.length_a   1.000
_cell.length_b   1.000
_cell.length_c   1.000
_cell.angle_alpha   90.00
_cell.angle_beta   90.00
_cell.angle_gamma   90.00
#
_symmetry.space_group_name_H-M   'P 1'
#
loop_
_entity.id
_entity.type
_entity.pdbx_description
1 polymer ?
#
loop_
_entity_poly.entity_id
_entity_poly.type
_entity_poly.pdbx_seq_one_letter_code
_entity_poly.pdbx_strand_id
1 'polypeptide(L)'
;MGKSLSDVLIVGGGVIGCLTAYYLSKANHKVTLIEADQVACGASGKSGGWLTPYSHANDPAMLALSPKSLDLHRTLSKVLPEETGVDYGFEETPFLRCAITEEGVSELQSWQVERATEGNVMEWISPSDIRQVNSWVTDRVLGGLLSNDEPTLDSYKFTHSSMQAAEKYGANIVSGRVTGLVCGKRQGHSAGVTLEDGSMVEGGSVLLAMGPWTGAASAWTGSTLPIAPQRGQLLYLSEPDNRHGYLI
;
A
#
# COMPACT_ATOMS: atom_id res chain seq x y z
N MET A 1 3.52 -37.31 8.68
CA MET A 1 4.29 -36.51 7.69
C MET A 1 4.61 -35.18 8.36
N GLY A 2 5.87 -34.93 8.69
CA GLY A 2 6.27 -33.64 9.29
C GLY A 2 6.07 -32.53 8.26
N LYS A 3 5.31 -31.49 8.61
CA LYS A 3 5.24 -30.27 7.79
C LYS A 3 6.67 -29.76 7.62
N SER A 4 7.11 -29.59 6.37
CA SER A 4 8.40 -28.98 6.07
C SER A 4 8.39 -27.56 6.66
N LEU A 5 9.39 -27.23 7.47
CA LEU A 5 9.54 -25.92 8.12
C LEU A 5 9.46 -24.78 7.06
N SER A 6 8.74 -23.71 7.37
CA SER A 6 8.74 -22.49 6.55
C SER A 6 10.07 -21.76 6.70
N ASP A 7 10.59 -21.22 5.61
CA ASP A 7 11.78 -20.37 5.64
C ASP A 7 11.43 -19.00 6.25
N VAL A 8 10.25 -18.47 5.89
CA VAL A 8 9.77 -17.16 6.34
C VAL A 8 8.30 -17.25 6.76
N LEU A 9 8.02 -16.77 7.97
CA LEU A 9 6.68 -16.47 8.46
C LEU A 9 6.40 -14.98 8.29
N ILE A 10 5.27 -14.64 7.70
CA ILE A 10 4.83 -13.25 7.54
C ILE A 10 3.58 -13.07 8.38
N VAL A 11 3.60 -12.12 9.32
CA VAL A 11 2.46 -11.84 10.20
C VAL A 11 1.73 -10.60 9.69
N GLY A 12 0.56 -10.80 9.09
CA GLY A 12 -0.29 -9.75 8.51
C GLY A 12 -0.48 -9.89 7.00
N GLY A 13 -1.75 -9.98 6.58
CA GLY A 13 -2.25 -10.09 5.21
C GLY A 13 -2.64 -8.75 4.58
N GLY A 14 -1.95 -7.66 4.95
CA GLY A 14 -2.00 -6.39 4.22
C GLY A 14 -1.08 -6.40 3.00
N VAL A 15 -1.09 -5.30 2.22
CA VAL A 15 -0.32 -5.17 0.97
C VAL A 15 1.17 -5.45 1.15
N ILE A 16 1.77 -5.00 2.27
CA ILE A 16 3.17 -5.27 2.59
C ILE A 16 3.43 -6.76 2.76
N GLY A 17 2.58 -7.46 3.52
CA GLY A 17 2.70 -8.89 3.75
C GLY A 17 2.48 -9.70 2.47
N CYS A 18 1.45 -9.36 1.71
CA CYS A 18 1.10 -10.05 0.46
C CYS A 18 2.16 -9.87 -0.63
N LEU A 19 2.67 -8.64 -0.86
CA LEU A 19 3.76 -8.43 -1.83
C LEU A 19 5.06 -9.10 -1.38
N THR A 20 5.37 -9.08 -0.08
CA THR A 20 6.55 -9.78 0.43
C THR A 20 6.41 -11.29 0.23
N ALA A 21 5.24 -11.86 0.51
CA ALA A 21 4.94 -13.26 0.27
C ALA A 21 5.09 -13.61 -1.22
N TYR A 22 4.58 -12.75 -2.11
CA TYR A 22 4.67 -12.91 -3.56
C TYR A 22 6.12 -12.97 -4.03
N TYR A 23 6.93 -11.96 -3.72
CA TYR A 23 8.32 -11.92 -4.20
C TYR A 23 9.18 -13.02 -3.59
N LEU A 24 9.01 -13.35 -2.30
CA LEU A 24 9.77 -14.43 -1.66
C LEU A 24 9.40 -15.80 -2.23
N SER A 25 8.11 -16.08 -2.43
CA SER A 25 7.66 -17.35 -2.99
C SER A 25 8.08 -17.50 -4.45
N LYS A 26 8.00 -16.42 -5.23
CA LYS A 26 8.51 -16.38 -6.61
C LYS A 26 10.03 -16.60 -6.69
N ALA A 27 10.76 -16.26 -5.63
CA ALA A 27 12.18 -16.58 -5.44
C ALA A 27 12.43 -17.99 -4.85
N ASN A 28 11.40 -18.85 -4.77
CA ASN A 28 11.43 -20.22 -4.26
C ASN A 28 11.70 -20.37 -2.75
N HIS A 29 11.40 -19.34 -1.95
CA HIS A 29 11.37 -19.49 -0.49
C HIS A 29 10.04 -20.12 -0.03
N LYS A 30 10.09 -20.94 1.03
CA LYS A 30 8.89 -21.48 1.68
C LYS A 30 8.27 -20.44 2.59
N VAL A 31 7.19 -19.82 2.13
CA VAL A 31 6.50 -18.76 2.86
C VAL A 31 5.20 -19.26 3.48
N THR A 32 4.98 -18.89 4.74
CA THR A 32 3.64 -18.95 5.36
C THR A 32 3.24 -17.55 5.81
N LEU A 33 2.13 -17.04 5.30
CA LEU A 33 1.49 -15.81 5.76
C LEU A 33 0.42 -16.17 6.81
N ILE A 34 0.44 -15.46 7.93
CA ILE A 34 -0.50 -15.66 9.04
C ILE A 34 -1.33 -14.38 9.17
N GLU A 35 -2.65 -14.49 9.02
CA GLU A 35 -3.59 -13.37 9.08
C GLU A 35 -4.66 -13.61 10.14
N ALA A 36 -4.92 -12.61 10.98
CA ALA A 36 -5.85 -12.73 12.10
C ALA A 36 -7.32 -12.73 11.66
N ASP A 37 -7.63 -11.98 10.59
CA ASP A 37 -8.98 -11.84 10.06
C ASP A 37 -9.02 -12.33 8.60
N GLN A 38 -8.95 -11.40 7.63
CA GLN A 38 -8.96 -11.69 6.20
C GLN A 38 -7.89 -10.85 5.49
N VAL A 39 -7.37 -11.38 4.37
CA VAL A 39 -6.48 -10.61 3.50
C VAL A 39 -7.15 -9.28 3.14
N ALA A 40 -6.35 -8.21 3.14
CA ALA A 40 -6.80 -6.84 2.87
C ALA A 40 -7.88 -6.25 3.82
N CYS A 41 -8.22 -6.87 4.96
CA CYS A 41 -9.30 -6.36 5.83
C CYS A 41 -8.96 -5.02 6.55
N GLY A 42 -7.68 -4.71 6.68
CA GLY A 42 -7.15 -3.53 7.36
C GLY A 42 -7.08 -2.29 6.47
N ALA A 43 -6.02 -1.50 6.63
CA ALA A 43 -5.81 -0.28 5.84
C ALA A 43 -5.65 -0.57 4.33
N SER A 44 -5.02 -1.69 3.97
CA SER A 44 -4.68 -2.01 2.59
C SER A 44 -5.88 -2.20 1.66
N GLY A 45 -6.99 -2.77 2.14
CA GLY A 45 -8.22 -2.90 1.33
C GLY A 45 -9.21 -1.77 1.51
N LYS A 46 -8.87 -0.74 2.30
CA LYS A 46 -9.72 0.44 2.57
C LYS A 46 -9.02 1.74 2.16
N SER A 47 -7.91 1.64 1.42
CA SER A 47 -7.18 2.80 0.91
C SER A 47 -7.90 3.38 -0.31
N GLY A 48 -7.79 4.70 -0.49
CA GLY A 48 -8.28 5.39 -1.69
C GLY A 48 -7.57 4.99 -2.98
N GLY A 49 -6.45 4.27 -2.89
CA GLY A 49 -5.80 3.67 -4.06
C GLY A 49 -4.98 4.63 -4.91
N TRP A 50 -4.76 5.86 -4.45
CA TRP A 50 -3.89 6.83 -5.13
C TRP A 50 -2.42 6.48 -4.95
N LEU A 51 -1.66 6.53 -6.04
CA LEU A 51 -0.21 6.36 -6.05
C LEU A 51 0.42 7.73 -6.25
N THR A 52 0.71 8.42 -5.14
CA THR A 52 1.19 9.81 -5.14
C THR A 52 2.65 9.89 -4.64
N PRO A 53 3.65 9.49 -5.46
CA PRO A 53 5.03 9.29 -5.00
C PRO A 53 5.72 10.55 -4.47
N TYR A 54 5.16 11.73 -4.73
CA TYR A 54 5.77 13.02 -4.39
C TYR A 54 5.08 13.76 -3.24
N SER A 55 4.08 13.15 -2.59
CA SER A 55 3.34 13.75 -1.46
C SER A 55 4.11 13.75 -0.14
N HIS A 56 5.15 12.93 0.01
CA HIS A 56 5.95 12.79 1.24
C HIS A 56 7.41 13.21 1.07
N ALA A 57 7.68 14.10 0.12
CA ALA A 57 9.02 14.33 -0.40
C ALA A 57 9.93 15.23 0.46
N ASN A 58 9.58 15.42 1.74
CA ASN A 58 10.51 15.96 2.73
C ASN A 58 11.37 14.87 3.39
N ASP A 59 11.10 13.59 3.12
CA ASP A 59 11.93 12.47 3.56
C ASP A 59 12.83 11.98 2.41
N PRO A 60 14.17 12.10 2.52
CA PRO A 60 15.11 11.61 1.50
C PRO A 60 14.97 10.12 1.16
N ALA A 61 14.56 9.28 2.11
CA ALA A 61 14.34 7.87 1.86
C ALA A 61 13.10 7.67 0.97
N MET A 62 12.03 8.42 1.23
CA MET A 62 10.82 8.37 0.40
C MET A 62 11.07 8.94 -1.00
N LEU A 63 11.88 9.98 -1.13
CA LEU A 63 12.32 10.51 -2.43
C LEU A 63 13.05 9.46 -3.28
N ALA A 64 13.87 8.62 -2.65
CA ALA A 64 14.61 7.57 -3.33
C ALA A 64 13.76 6.32 -3.67
N LEU A 65 12.73 6.03 -2.85
CA LEU A 65 11.91 4.82 -2.96
C LEU A 65 10.65 5.02 -3.80
N SER A 66 9.97 6.16 -3.66
CA SER A 66 8.62 6.35 -4.21
C SER A 66 8.56 6.29 -5.74
N PRO A 67 9.47 6.93 -6.50
CA PRO A 67 9.48 6.79 -7.96
C PRO A 67 9.73 5.35 -8.41
N LYS A 68 10.65 4.64 -7.74
CA LYS A 68 10.90 3.21 -8.01
C LYS A 68 9.69 2.34 -7.68
N SER A 69 8.97 2.67 -6.61
CA SER A 69 7.73 1.99 -6.24
C SER A 69 6.65 2.21 -7.31
N LEU A 70 6.55 3.41 -7.87
CA LEU A 70 5.62 3.69 -8.97
C LEU A 70 5.95 2.85 -10.22
N ASP A 71 7.22 2.76 -10.60
CA ASP A 71 7.66 1.88 -11.70
C ASP A 71 7.34 0.40 -11.45
N LEU A 72 7.45 -0.04 -10.19
CA LEU A 72 7.04 -1.37 -9.78
C LEU A 72 5.52 -1.57 -9.90
N HIS A 73 4.69 -0.58 -9.52
CA HIS A 73 3.25 -0.64 -9.73
C HIS A 73 2.88 -0.75 -11.21
N ARG A 74 3.56 -0.01 -12.10
CA ARG A 74 3.41 -0.10 -13.57
C ARG A 74 3.83 -1.45 -14.14
N THR A 75 4.78 -2.10 -13.50
CA THR A 75 5.18 -3.47 -13.87
C THR A 75 4.13 -4.47 -13.40
N LEU A 76 3.71 -4.37 -12.14
CA LEU A 76 2.71 -5.25 -11.53
C LEU A 76 1.34 -5.13 -12.22
N SER A 77 1.00 -3.97 -12.79
CA SER A 77 -0.27 -3.77 -13.51
C SER A 77 -0.39 -4.60 -14.76
N LYS A 78 0.74 -5.12 -15.27
CA LYS A 78 0.78 -6.06 -16.39
C LYS A 78 0.91 -7.48 -15.88
N VAL A 79 1.82 -7.71 -14.92
CA VAL A 79 2.19 -9.05 -14.45
C VAL A 79 1.09 -9.72 -13.62
N LEU A 80 0.49 -9.01 -12.65
CA LEU A 80 -0.48 -9.65 -11.75
C LEU A 80 -1.77 -10.06 -12.47
N PRO A 81 -2.38 -9.25 -13.38
CA PRO A 81 -3.53 -9.71 -14.14
C PRO A 81 -3.22 -10.94 -15.00
N GLU A 82 -2.03 -11.02 -15.62
CA GLU A 82 -1.60 -12.20 -16.36
C GLU A 82 -1.43 -13.43 -15.45
N GLU A 83 -0.89 -13.25 -14.24
CA GLU A 83 -0.63 -14.35 -13.31
C GLU A 83 -1.90 -14.85 -12.61
N THR A 84 -2.88 -13.97 -12.36
CA THR A 84 -4.02 -14.23 -11.47
C THR A 84 -5.38 -14.17 -12.16
N GLY A 85 -5.48 -13.51 -13.31
CA GLY A 85 -6.75 -13.18 -13.97
C GLY A 85 -7.52 -12.03 -13.31
N VAL A 86 -6.93 -11.34 -12.32
CA VAL A 86 -7.58 -10.23 -11.61
C VAL A 86 -7.09 -8.89 -12.16
N ASP A 87 -7.98 -8.19 -12.85
CA ASP A 87 -7.81 -6.76 -13.13
C ASP A 87 -8.19 -5.95 -11.88
N TYR A 88 -7.21 -5.19 -11.38
CA TYR A 88 -7.36 -4.33 -10.21
C TYR A 88 -7.48 -2.84 -10.56
N GLY A 89 -7.72 -2.52 -11.84
CA GLY A 89 -8.07 -1.16 -12.28
C GLY A 89 -6.92 -0.17 -12.09
N PHE A 90 -5.68 -0.57 -12.42
CA PHE A 90 -4.58 0.38 -12.49
C PHE A 90 -4.80 1.33 -13.67
N GLU A 91 -4.94 2.62 -13.39
CA GLU A 91 -5.19 3.64 -14.41
C GLU A 91 -4.21 4.79 -14.30
N GLU A 92 -3.53 5.11 -15.41
CA GLU A 92 -2.74 6.34 -15.55
C GLU A 92 -3.72 7.50 -15.72
N THR A 93 -4.16 8.05 -14.59
CA THR A 93 -5.08 9.19 -14.52
C THR A 93 -4.32 10.45 -14.13
N PRO A 94 -4.64 11.61 -14.73
CA PRO A 94 -4.16 12.87 -14.20
C PRO A 94 -4.64 13.06 -12.75
N PHE A 95 -3.85 13.76 -11.94
CA PHE A 95 -4.19 14.11 -10.57
C PHE A 95 -4.19 15.63 -10.44
N LEU A 96 -5.35 16.22 -10.17
CA LEU A 96 -5.52 17.67 -10.04
C LEU A 96 -5.61 18.08 -8.57
N ARG A 97 -4.63 18.86 -8.12
CA ARG A 97 -4.65 19.51 -6.80
C ARG A 97 -5.17 20.92 -6.94
N CYS A 98 -6.28 21.21 -6.26
CA CYS A 98 -6.95 22.50 -6.34
C CYS A 98 -6.64 23.36 -5.11
N ALA A 99 -6.29 24.63 -5.32
CA ALA A 99 -6.23 25.64 -4.28
C ALA A 99 -7.52 26.46 -4.26
N ILE A 100 -8.13 26.64 -3.08
CA ILE A 100 -9.33 27.48 -2.88
C ILE A 100 -9.04 28.73 -2.04
N THR A 101 -7.78 28.99 -1.76
CA THR A 101 -7.26 30.12 -0.96
C THR A 101 -5.94 30.59 -1.55
N GLU A 102 -5.62 31.88 -1.39
CA GLU A 102 -4.33 32.46 -1.84
C GLU A 102 -3.11 31.80 -1.19
N GLU A 103 -3.25 31.37 0.07
CA GLU A 103 -2.22 30.60 0.78
C GLU A 103 -1.97 29.26 0.06
N GLY A 104 -3.02 28.47 -0.16
CA GLY A 104 -2.92 27.22 -0.95
C GLY A 104 -2.36 27.42 -2.37
N VAL A 105 -2.63 28.56 -3.04
CA VAL A 105 -2.00 28.87 -4.33
C VAL A 105 -0.48 28.99 -4.16
N SER A 106 -0.04 29.74 -3.15
CA SER A 106 1.37 29.95 -2.85
C SER A 106 2.08 28.65 -2.45
N GLU A 107 1.40 27.79 -1.67
CA GLU A 107 1.88 26.46 -1.29
C GLU A 107 2.06 25.55 -2.51
N LEU A 108 1.05 25.45 -3.37
CA LEU A 108 1.13 24.64 -4.57
C LEU A 108 2.22 25.15 -5.53
N GLN A 109 2.33 26.47 -5.76
CA GLN A 109 3.39 27.00 -6.63
C GLN A 109 4.79 26.76 -6.07
N SER A 110 4.98 26.91 -4.76
CA SER A 110 6.24 26.54 -4.11
C SER A 110 6.54 25.06 -4.30
N TRP A 111 5.53 24.21 -4.10
CA TRP A 111 5.65 22.77 -4.25
C TRP A 111 5.97 22.35 -5.70
N GLN A 112 5.41 23.03 -6.71
CA GLN A 112 5.75 22.81 -8.12
C GLN A 112 7.24 23.00 -8.40
N VAL A 113 7.82 24.09 -7.87
CA VAL A 113 9.24 24.41 -8.05
C VAL A 113 10.11 23.35 -7.37
N GLU A 114 9.78 22.97 -6.14
CA GLU A 114 10.52 21.94 -5.40
C GLU A 114 10.52 20.60 -6.17
N ARG A 115 9.36 20.12 -6.60
CA ARG A 115 9.23 18.82 -7.28
C ARG A 115 9.85 18.80 -8.68
N ALA A 116 9.91 19.93 -9.37
CA ALA A 116 10.64 20.05 -10.62
C ALA A 116 12.14 19.73 -10.44
N THR A 117 12.74 20.09 -9.28
CA THR A 117 14.15 19.74 -8.99
C THR A 117 14.37 18.25 -8.74
N GLU A 118 13.31 17.52 -8.43
CA GLU A 118 13.30 16.07 -8.19
C GLU A 118 12.92 15.27 -9.45
N GLY A 119 12.76 15.94 -10.60
CA GLY A 119 12.40 15.33 -11.87
C GLY A 119 10.90 15.09 -12.06
N ASN A 120 10.04 15.59 -11.16
CA ASN A 120 8.60 15.54 -11.31
C ASN A 120 8.05 16.87 -11.84
N VAL A 121 7.62 16.84 -13.10
CA VAL A 121 7.07 18.02 -13.77
C VAL A 121 5.56 18.02 -13.61
N MET A 122 5.06 18.98 -12.83
CA MET A 122 3.64 19.29 -12.71
C MET A 122 3.31 20.58 -13.47
N GLU A 123 2.11 20.66 -14.02
CA GLU A 123 1.62 21.83 -14.74
C GLU A 123 0.72 22.69 -13.84
N TRP A 124 0.96 23.99 -13.83
CA TRP A 124 0.02 24.92 -13.18
C TRP A 124 -1.15 25.21 -14.12
N ILE A 125 -2.36 24.91 -13.65
CA ILE A 125 -3.60 25.15 -14.38
C ILE A 125 -4.30 26.38 -13.79
N SER A 126 -4.67 27.30 -14.68
CA SER A 126 -5.39 28.52 -14.31
C SER A 126 -6.84 28.20 -13.87
N PRO A 127 -7.47 29.06 -13.05
CA PRO A 127 -8.90 28.91 -12.70
C PRO A 127 -9.83 28.72 -13.90
N SER A 128 -9.57 29.42 -15.01
CA SER A 128 -10.39 29.34 -16.22
C SER A 128 -10.27 28.01 -16.96
N ASP A 129 -9.14 27.31 -16.79
CA ASP A 129 -8.84 26.08 -17.51
C ASP A 129 -9.18 24.83 -16.68
N ILE A 130 -9.22 24.92 -15.35
CA ILE A 130 -9.55 23.79 -14.46
C ILE A 130 -10.88 23.12 -14.83
N ARG A 131 -11.91 23.90 -15.16
CA ARG A 131 -13.21 23.32 -15.55
C ARG A 131 -13.21 22.64 -16.93
N GLN A 132 -12.21 22.91 -17.76
CA GLN A 132 -11.98 22.16 -19.01
C GLN A 132 -11.34 20.80 -18.72
N VAL A 133 -10.53 20.71 -17.66
CA VAL A 133 -9.98 19.45 -17.15
C VAL A 133 -11.06 18.61 -16.46
N ASN A 134 -11.77 19.17 -15.49
CA ASN A 134 -12.87 18.51 -14.81
C ASN A 134 -14.01 19.49 -14.49
N SER A 135 -15.16 19.31 -15.16
CA SER A 135 -16.35 20.16 -15.02
C SER A 135 -17.05 20.07 -13.66
N TRP A 136 -16.71 19.08 -12.82
CA TRP A 136 -17.26 18.92 -11.46
C TRP A 136 -16.57 19.81 -10.43
N VAL A 137 -15.42 20.40 -10.76
CA VAL A 137 -14.67 21.27 -9.85
C VAL A 137 -15.42 22.60 -9.68
N THR A 138 -15.53 23.05 -8.43
CA THR A 138 -16.16 24.34 -8.07
C THR A 138 -15.46 25.52 -8.74
N ASP A 139 -16.25 26.53 -9.11
CA ASP A 139 -15.77 27.83 -9.62
C ASP A 139 -15.03 28.69 -8.57
N ARG A 140 -14.98 28.24 -7.30
CA ARG A 140 -14.23 28.89 -6.21
C ARG A 140 -12.73 28.56 -6.22
N VAL A 141 -12.28 27.71 -7.14
CA VAL A 141 -10.86 27.36 -7.27
C VAL A 141 -10.04 28.55 -7.79
N LEU A 142 -8.90 28.81 -7.15
CA LEU A 142 -7.98 29.91 -7.47
C LEU A 142 -6.79 29.45 -8.34
N GLY A 143 -6.71 28.15 -8.63
CA GLY A 143 -5.73 27.52 -9.49
C GLY A 143 -5.45 26.10 -9.02
N GLY A 144 -4.58 25.38 -9.74
CA GLY A 144 -4.26 24.02 -9.37
C GLY A 144 -3.02 23.47 -10.04
N LEU A 145 -2.52 22.37 -9.49
CA LEU A 145 -1.42 21.60 -10.06
C LEU A 145 -1.93 20.30 -10.65
N LEU A 146 -1.66 20.10 -11.92
CA LEU A 146 -1.94 18.87 -12.65
C LEU A 146 -0.67 18.02 -12.73
N SER A 147 -0.75 16.79 -12.23
CA SER A 147 0.28 15.77 -12.41
C SER A 147 -0.26 14.64 -13.29
N ASN A 148 0.56 14.09 -14.16
CA ASN A 148 0.22 12.91 -14.97
C ASN A 148 0.98 11.64 -14.51
N ASP A 149 1.66 11.70 -13.36
CA ASP A 149 2.51 10.62 -12.83
C ASP A 149 1.98 10.13 -11.46
N GLU A 150 0.65 10.15 -11.31
CA GLU A 150 -0.05 9.80 -10.07
C GLU A 150 -1.26 8.90 -10.33
N PRO A 151 -1.03 7.65 -10.78
CA PRO A 151 -2.09 6.71 -11.13
C PRO A 151 -2.92 6.27 -9.93
N THR A 152 -4.04 5.62 -10.23
CA THR A 152 -4.94 5.04 -9.23
C THR A 152 -5.10 3.54 -9.43
N LEU A 153 -5.55 2.85 -8.38
CA LEU A 153 -5.90 1.43 -8.41
C LEU A 153 -6.96 1.05 -7.37
N ASP A 154 -7.58 -0.10 -7.53
CA ASP A 154 -8.39 -0.74 -6.49
C ASP A 154 -7.45 -1.44 -5.48
N SER A 155 -7.31 -0.83 -4.29
CA SER A 155 -6.36 -1.27 -3.26
C SER A 155 -6.69 -2.65 -2.67
N TYR A 156 -7.98 -3.00 -2.59
CA TYR A 156 -8.44 -4.31 -2.15
C TYR A 156 -8.09 -5.39 -3.16
N LYS A 157 -8.43 -5.18 -4.44
CA LYS A 157 -8.11 -6.13 -5.51
C LYS A 157 -6.61 -6.28 -5.71
N PHE A 158 -5.83 -5.19 -5.63
CA PHE A 158 -4.37 -5.25 -5.75
C PHE A 158 -3.73 -6.09 -4.63
N THR A 159 -4.19 -5.94 -3.39
CA THR A 159 -3.71 -6.74 -2.26
C THR A 159 -4.09 -8.22 -2.42
N HIS A 160 -5.33 -8.49 -2.81
CA HIS A 160 -5.81 -9.85 -3.04
C HIS A 160 -5.10 -10.55 -4.20
N SER A 161 -4.92 -9.88 -5.34
CA SER A 161 -4.22 -10.45 -6.49
C SER A 161 -2.75 -10.74 -6.15
N SER A 162 -2.09 -9.87 -5.38
CA SER A 162 -0.74 -10.13 -4.87
C SER A 162 -0.67 -11.41 -4.03
N MET A 163 -1.66 -11.64 -3.16
CA MET A 163 -1.72 -12.87 -2.36
C MET A 163 -2.00 -14.11 -3.23
N GLN A 164 -2.96 -14.03 -4.17
CA GLN A 164 -3.25 -15.13 -5.08
C GLN A 164 -2.03 -15.51 -5.93
N ALA A 165 -1.27 -14.52 -6.38
CA ALA A 165 -0.02 -14.75 -7.08
C ALA A 165 1.00 -15.44 -6.18
N ALA A 166 1.11 -15.05 -4.90
CA ALA A 166 1.98 -15.73 -3.94
C ALA A 166 1.58 -17.20 -3.72
N GLU A 167 0.30 -17.51 -3.60
CA GLU A 167 -0.21 -18.90 -3.48
C GLU A 167 0.11 -19.73 -4.73
N LYS A 168 0.03 -19.15 -5.93
CA LYS A 168 0.45 -19.79 -7.19
C LYS A 168 1.93 -20.20 -7.18
N TYR A 169 2.76 -19.44 -6.47
CA TYR A 169 4.18 -19.75 -6.24
C TYR A 169 4.44 -20.57 -4.96
N GLY A 170 3.39 -21.10 -4.31
CA GLY A 170 3.50 -22.05 -3.20
C GLY A 170 3.49 -21.42 -1.80
N ALA A 171 3.19 -20.13 -1.66
CA ALA A 171 2.90 -19.54 -0.35
C ALA A 171 1.68 -20.22 0.29
N ASN A 172 1.71 -20.41 1.61
CA ASN A 172 0.54 -20.87 2.37
C ASN A 172 -0.05 -19.73 3.20
N ILE A 173 -1.37 -19.68 3.33
CA ILE A 173 -2.07 -18.80 4.28
C ILE A 173 -2.55 -19.62 5.46
N VAL A 174 -2.32 -19.11 6.66
CA VAL A 174 -2.87 -19.64 7.91
C VAL A 174 -3.71 -18.54 8.55
N SER A 175 -4.97 -18.84 8.83
CA SER A 175 -5.79 -17.94 9.65
C SER A 175 -5.41 -18.12 11.11
N GLY A 176 -5.12 -17.03 11.80
CA GLY A 176 -4.76 -17.05 13.21
C GLY A 176 -4.20 -15.70 13.68
N ARG A 177 -4.56 -15.30 14.89
CA ARG A 177 -3.98 -14.13 15.55
C ARG A 177 -2.66 -14.53 16.20
N VAL A 178 -1.56 -13.93 15.77
CA VAL A 178 -0.26 -14.10 16.44
C VAL A 178 -0.22 -13.28 17.73
N THR A 179 0.25 -13.89 18.81
CA THR A 179 0.31 -13.31 20.15
C THR A 179 1.73 -13.26 20.73
N GLY A 180 2.72 -13.84 20.05
CA GLY A 180 4.11 -13.84 20.49
C GLY A 180 5.09 -14.45 19.50
N LEU A 181 6.37 -14.17 19.70
CA LEU A 181 7.47 -14.84 19.02
C LEU A 181 7.96 -16.03 19.85
N VAL A 182 8.35 -17.11 19.18
CA VAL A 182 8.99 -18.25 19.83
C VAL A 182 10.50 -18.05 19.77
N CYS A 183 11.16 -17.97 20.92
CA CYS A 183 12.62 -17.81 20.98
C CYS A 183 13.33 -19.03 20.38
N GLY A 184 14.23 -18.77 19.43
CA GLY A 184 15.12 -19.78 18.87
C GLY A 184 16.27 -20.14 19.80
N LYS A 185 17.02 -21.19 19.43
CA LYS A 185 18.18 -21.68 20.20
C LYS A 185 19.33 -20.66 20.30
N ARG A 186 19.39 -19.70 19.38
CA ARG A 186 20.38 -18.62 19.35
C ARG A 186 19.71 -17.32 19.75
N GLN A 187 20.40 -16.49 20.53
CA GLN A 187 19.90 -15.17 20.91
C GLN A 187 19.60 -14.33 19.65
N GLY A 188 18.45 -13.65 19.64
CA GLY A 188 18.01 -12.84 18.51
C GLY A 188 17.42 -13.62 17.33
N HIS A 189 17.29 -14.95 17.42
CA HIS A 189 16.65 -15.77 16.40
C HIS A 189 15.24 -16.18 16.84
N SER A 190 14.27 -16.13 15.93
CA SER A 190 12.93 -16.69 16.18
C SER A 190 12.86 -18.14 15.67
N ALA A 191 12.17 -19.03 16.38
CA ALA A 191 11.84 -20.37 15.89
C ALA A 191 10.40 -20.47 15.35
N GLY A 192 9.64 -19.38 15.40
CA GLY A 192 8.25 -19.37 15.00
C GLY A 192 7.42 -18.30 15.70
N VAL A 193 6.11 -18.50 15.70
CA VAL A 193 5.15 -17.64 16.38
C VAL A 193 4.13 -18.47 17.15
N THR A 194 3.60 -17.89 18.22
CA THR A 194 2.49 -18.44 19.01
C THR A 194 1.19 -17.80 18.54
N LEU A 195 0.15 -18.62 18.37
CA LEU A 195 -1.19 -18.15 18.04
C LEU A 195 -2.05 -17.97 19.31
N GLU A 196 -3.15 -17.23 19.19
CA GLU A 196 -4.09 -16.96 20.28
C GLU A 196 -4.75 -18.23 20.85
N ASP A 197 -4.88 -19.30 20.05
CA ASP A 197 -5.37 -20.60 20.50
C ASP A 197 -4.32 -21.46 21.25
N GLY A 198 -3.11 -20.91 21.44
CA GLY A 198 -1.98 -21.57 22.10
C GLY A 198 -1.16 -22.49 21.19
N SER A 199 -1.55 -22.67 19.93
CA SER A 199 -0.76 -23.42 18.96
C SER A 199 0.48 -22.64 18.50
N MET A 200 1.44 -23.35 17.91
CA MET A 200 2.69 -22.79 17.41
C MET A 200 2.83 -23.04 15.91
N VAL A 201 3.27 -22.01 15.18
CA VAL A 201 3.71 -22.14 13.78
C VAL A 201 5.21 -21.96 13.74
N GLU A 202 5.93 -23.02 13.34
CA GLU A 202 7.39 -23.00 13.24
C GLU A 202 7.86 -22.34 11.95
N GLY A 203 8.98 -21.61 12.02
CA GLY A 203 9.63 -21.03 10.86
C GLY A 203 10.99 -20.40 11.16
N GLY A 204 11.78 -20.17 10.10
CA GLY A 204 13.15 -19.66 10.21
C GLY A 204 13.25 -18.18 10.56
N SER A 205 12.64 -17.33 9.73
CA SER A 205 12.57 -15.87 9.92
C SER A 205 11.12 -15.43 10.11
N VAL A 206 10.90 -14.37 10.90
CA VAL A 206 9.56 -13.79 11.09
C VAL A 206 9.56 -12.33 10.64
N LEU A 207 8.67 -11.99 9.70
CA LEU A 207 8.38 -10.63 9.28
C LEU A 207 7.11 -10.14 9.98
N LEU A 208 7.21 -9.04 10.72
CA LEU A 208 6.07 -8.37 11.33
C LEU A 208 5.50 -7.34 10.32
N ALA A 209 4.40 -7.69 9.66
CA ALA A 209 3.70 -6.87 8.66
C ALA A 209 2.27 -6.51 9.13
N MET A 210 2.10 -6.24 10.43
CA MET A 210 0.80 -6.12 11.10
C MET A 210 0.21 -4.70 11.04
N GLY A 211 0.66 -3.86 10.11
CA GLY A 211 0.20 -2.48 9.97
C GLY A 211 0.18 -1.73 11.31
N PRO A 212 -0.94 -1.08 11.70
CA PRO A 212 -1.03 -0.32 12.94
C PRO A 212 -0.96 -1.17 14.22
N TRP A 213 -1.16 -2.49 14.13
CA TRP A 213 -1.03 -3.42 15.26
C TRP A 213 0.42 -3.82 15.54
N THR A 214 1.36 -3.43 14.68
CA THR A 214 2.78 -3.78 14.84
C THR A 214 3.37 -3.29 16.15
N GLY A 215 2.88 -2.17 16.70
CA GLY A 215 3.31 -1.66 18.01
C GLY A 215 3.14 -2.66 19.16
N ALA A 216 2.11 -3.52 19.11
CA ALA A 216 1.85 -4.54 20.13
C ALA A 216 2.97 -5.60 20.21
N ALA A 217 3.72 -5.81 19.12
CA ALA A 217 4.85 -6.74 19.11
C ALA A 217 6.08 -6.24 19.87
N SER A 218 6.07 -5.00 20.39
CA SER A 218 7.12 -4.51 21.30
C SER A 218 7.30 -5.44 22.51
N ALA A 219 6.20 -6.03 23.00
CA ALA A 219 6.22 -7.00 24.09
C ALA A 219 6.90 -8.32 23.71
N TRP A 220 6.95 -8.66 22.42
CA TRP A 220 7.52 -9.92 21.92
C TRP A 220 9.00 -9.77 21.61
N THR A 221 9.39 -8.61 21.09
CA THR A 221 10.77 -8.32 20.67
C THR A 221 11.63 -7.77 21.81
N GLY A 222 11.01 -7.34 22.92
CA GLY A 222 11.69 -6.63 24.00
C GLY A 222 12.21 -5.25 23.59
N SER A 223 11.75 -4.70 22.46
CA SER A 223 12.17 -3.40 21.91
C SER A 223 10.95 -2.56 21.59
N THR A 224 11.01 -1.26 21.87
CA THR A 224 9.91 -0.33 21.56
C THR A 224 9.76 -0.15 20.05
N LEU A 225 8.58 -0.48 19.52
CA LEU A 225 8.19 -0.20 18.14
C LEU A 225 7.21 0.99 18.15
N PRO A 226 7.61 2.18 17.68
CA PRO A 226 6.82 3.41 17.78
C PRO A 226 5.72 3.49 16.70
N ILE A 227 4.86 2.47 16.64
CA ILE A 227 3.76 2.36 15.67
C ILE A 227 2.44 2.43 16.42
N ALA A 228 1.59 3.38 16.03
CA ALA A 228 0.26 3.57 16.59
C ALA A 228 -0.79 3.70 15.49
N PRO A 229 -2.04 3.27 15.72
CA PRO A 229 -3.13 3.44 14.76
C PRO A 229 -3.52 4.92 14.60
N GLN A 230 -3.69 5.34 13.36
CA GLN A 230 -4.39 6.58 13.01
C GLN A 230 -5.61 6.23 12.16
N ARG A 231 -6.79 6.70 12.57
CA ARG A 231 -8.05 6.40 11.88
C ARG A 231 -8.25 7.34 10.70
N GLY A 232 -8.48 6.77 9.51
CA GLY A 232 -8.99 7.46 8.33
C GLY A 232 -10.46 7.09 8.06
N GLN A 233 -11.19 7.97 7.37
CA GLN A 233 -12.57 7.72 6.95
C GLN A 233 -12.72 8.12 5.48
N LEU A 234 -13.36 7.24 4.69
CA LEU A 234 -13.72 7.50 3.30
C LEU A 234 -15.25 7.39 3.17
N LEU A 235 -15.82 8.21 2.29
CA LEU A 235 -17.22 8.14 1.92
C LEU A 235 -17.30 7.81 0.43
N TYR A 236 -18.02 6.73 0.10
CA TYR A 236 -18.33 6.37 -1.27
C TYR A 236 -19.73 6.87 -1.58
N LEU A 237 -19.84 7.73 -2.58
CA LEU A 237 -21.09 8.32 -3.02
C LEU A 237 -21.38 7.83 -4.44
N SER A 238 -22.64 7.56 -4.73
CA SER A 238 -23.07 7.34 -6.12
C SER A 238 -23.11 8.68 -6.85
N GLU A 239 -22.71 8.68 -8.11
CA GLU A 239 -22.86 9.86 -8.96
C GLU A 239 -24.33 10.27 -9.07
N PRO A 240 -24.66 11.57 -8.89
CA PRO A 240 -25.97 12.07 -9.22
C PRO A 240 -26.23 11.98 -10.74
N ASP A 241 -27.36 11.37 -11.12
CA ASP A 241 -28.00 11.42 -12.44
C ASP A 241 -27.22 10.86 -13.66
N ASN A 242 -26.39 9.82 -13.51
CA ASN A 242 -25.70 9.15 -14.64
C ASN A 242 -24.92 10.11 -15.57
N ARG A 243 -24.49 11.28 -15.08
CA ARG A 243 -23.66 12.20 -15.88
C ARG A 243 -22.28 11.59 -16.05
N HIS A 244 -22.10 10.88 -17.16
CA HIS A 244 -20.81 10.33 -17.57
C HIS A 244 -19.79 11.46 -17.72
N GLY A 245 -18.95 11.61 -16.70
CA GLY A 245 -17.75 12.43 -16.70
C GLY A 245 -16.78 11.80 -15.73
N TYR A 246 -15.51 11.65 -16.14
CA TYR A 246 -14.49 11.09 -15.27
C TYR A 246 -14.39 11.92 -13.99
N LEU A 247 -14.59 11.28 -12.84
CA LEU A 247 -14.16 11.80 -11.55
C LEU A 247 -12.63 11.64 -11.51
N ILE A 248 -11.94 12.56 -12.19
CA ILE A 248 -10.48 12.74 -12.05
C ILE A 248 -10.18 13.20 -10.63
#